data_AF-A0A7V2SW49-F1
#
_entry.id   AF-A0A7V2SW49-F1
#
_cell.length_a   1.000
_cell.length_b   1.000
_cell.length_c   1.000
_cell.angle_alpha   90.00
_cell.angle_beta   90.00
_cell.angle_gamma   90.00
#
_symmetry.space_group_name_H-M   'P 1'
#
loop_
_entity.id
_entity.type
_entity.pdbx_description
1 polymer ?
#
loop_
_entity_poly.entity_id
_entity_poly.type
_entity_poly.pdbx_seq_one_letter_code
_entity_poly.pdbx_strand_id
1 'polypeptide(L)'
;MGLKSDIEEFKDVWKESNILFKEFILITTFLAFSSITSLADTIFSWKGFIKDGIEFYKLWVHLPLIELMDYFGIHFKEVIVDDIIIFSILIFSGIRVANISQPDIPKSHKVMLYFIGIIVIYNAATLMNSGSEGELQDNYYYLFVILVIFLVVPIVVKMPNKLLWYTPIFIATIGTLVLGAINAGLNRTLL
;
A
#
# COMPACT_ATOMS: atom_id res chain seq x y z
N MET A 1 -24.61 11.86 -7.02
CA MET A 1 -25.61 11.09 -7.77
C MET A 1 -25.37 9.64 -7.43
N GLY A 2 -26.38 8.96 -6.88
CA GLY A 2 -26.22 7.60 -6.38
C GLY A 2 -27.23 6.68 -7.06
N LEU A 3 -26.91 5.39 -7.11
CA LEU A 3 -27.67 4.34 -7.82
C LEU A 3 -29.19 4.39 -7.56
N LYS A 4 -29.61 4.80 -6.36
CA LYS A 4 -31.03 4.98 -6.01
C LYS A 4 -31.69 6.14 -6.78
N SER A 5 -31.00 7.27 -6.89
CA SER A 5 -31.45 8.42 -7.68
C SER A 5 -31.55 8.05 -9.16
N ASP A 6 -30.57 7.30 -9.67
CA ASP A 6 -30.54 6.90 -11.08
C ASP A 6 -31.68 5.91 -11.40
N ILE A 7 -32.07 5.05 -10.45
CA ILE A 7 -33.22 4.14 -10.57
C ILE A 7 -34.55 4.90 -10.51
N GLU A 8 -34.67 5.89 -9.64
CA GLU A 8 -35.88 6.73 -9.54
C GLU A 8 -36.06 7.56 -10.82
N GLU A 9 -34.99 8.17 -11.31
CA GLU A 9 -34.96 8.93 -12.55
C GLU A 9 -35.28 8.05 -13.77
N PHE A 10 -34.74 6.81 -13.81
CA PHE A 10 -35.11 5.82 -14.82
C PHE A 10 -36.60 5.48 -14.80
N LYS A 11 -37.18 5.28 -13.62
CA LYS A 11 -38.59 4.91 -13.45
C LYS A 11 -39.53 6.04 -13.91
N ASP A 12 -39.13 7.28 -13.67
CA ASP A 12 -39.91 8.44 -14.07
C ASP A 12 -39.81 8.67 -15.58
N VAL A 13 -38.60 8.59 -16.15
CA VAL A 13 -38.37 8.68 -17.60
C VAL A 13 -39.08 7.55 -18.35
N TRP A 14 -39.14 6.33 -17.80
CA TRP A 14 -39.84 5.18 -18.38
C TRP A 14 -41.37 5.37 -18.47
N LYS A 15 -41.97 6.05 -17.49
CA LYS A 15 -43.43 6.27 -17.48
C LYS A 15 -43.85 7.29 -18.53
N GLU A 16 -43.03 8.30 -18.77
CA GLU A 16 -43.34 9.42 -19.67
C GLU A 16 -42.95 9.18 -21.14
N SER A 17 -42.19 8.12 -21.42
CA SER A 17 -41.64 7.86 -22.76
C SER A 17 -42.55 7.04 -23.68
N ASN A 18 -42.43 7.26 -24.99
CA ASN A 18 -43.11 6.45 -26.01
C ASN A 18 -42.44 5.07 -26.17
N ILE A 19 -43.10 4.14 -26.88
CA ILE A 19 -42.64 2.76 -27.05
C ILE A 19 -41.21 2.61 -27.63
N LEU A 20 -40.83 3.45 -28.60
CA LEU A 20 -39.50 3.44 -29.22
C LEU A 20 -38.44 3.97 -28.25
N PHE A 21 -38.78 4.99 -27.46
CA PHE A 21 -37.87 5.51 -26.45
C PHE A 21 -37.67 4.51 -25.30
N LYS A 22 -38.70 3.72 -24.96
CA LYS A 22 -38.58 2.63 -23.98
C LYS A 22 -37.57 1.57 -24.42
N GLU A 23 -37.58 1.17 -25.69
CA GLU A 23 -36.57 0.24 -26.22
C GLU A 23 -35.16 0.83 -26.12
N PHE A 24 -35.00 2.10 -26.46
CA PHE A 24 -33.71 2.80 -26.34
C PHE A 24 -33.22 2.88 -24.90
N ILE A 25 -34.11 3.22 -23.96
CA ILE A 25 -33.86 3.26 -22.52
C ILE A 25 -33.45 1.88 -21.98
N LEU A 26 -34.08 0.81 -22.46
CA LEU A 26 -33.76 -0.56 -22.05
C LEU A 26 -32.34 -0.96 -22.52
N ILE A 27 -31.96 -0.58 -23.75
CA ILE A 27 -30.62 -0.82 -24.30
C ILE A 27 -29.56 -0.04 -23.54
N THR A 28 -29.78 1.25 -23.25
CA THR A 28 -28.81 2.09 -22.53
C THR A 28 -28.63 1.63 -21.08
N THR A 29 -29.71 1.21 -20.42
CA THR A 29 -29.64 0.63 -19.09
C THR A 29 -28.96 -0.73 -19.08
N PHE A 30 -29.19 -1.57 -20.08
CA PHE A 30 -28.44 -2.83 -20.24
C PHE A 30 -26.94 -2.56 -20.44
N LEU A 31 -26.57 -1.57 -21.25
CA LEU A 31 -25.17 -1.14 -21.42
C LEU A 31 -24.57 -0.59 -20.12
N ALA A 32 -25.34 0.16 -19.32
CA ALA A 32 -24.93 0.65 -18.02
C ALA A 32 -24.74 -0.49 -17.00
N PHE A 33 -25.61 -1.50 -16.98
CA PHE A 33 -25.42 -2.69 -16.16
C PHE A 33 -24.23 -3.52 -16.64
N SER A 34 -24.01 -3.64 -17.95
CA SER A 34 -22.86 -4.37 -18.49
C SER A 34 -21.53 -3.75 -18.09
N SER A 35 -21.43 -2.43 -17.96
CA SER A 35 -20.21 -1.77 -17.46
C SER A 35 -20.00 -2.00 -15.96
N ILE A 36 -21.07 -2.10 -15.17
CA ILE A 36 -21.03 -2.48 -13.75
C ILE A 36 -20.58 -3.94 -13.60
N THR A 37 -21.13 -4.86 -14.40
CA THR A 37 -20.72 -6.28 -14.40
C THR A 37 -19.25 -6.42 -14.79
N SER A 38 -18.81 -5.72 -15.84
CA SER A 38 -17.39 -5.71 -16.25
C SER A 38 -16.47 -5.17 -15.15
N LEU A 39 -16.92 -4.14 -14.41
CA LEU A 39 -16.17 -3.62 -13.26
C LEU A 39 -16.13 -4.64 -12.12
N ALA A 40 -17.22 -5.35 -11.84
CA ALA A 40 -17.26 -6.40 -10.83
C ALA A 40 -16.32 -7.57 -11.16
N ASP A 41 -16.36 -8.08 -12.39
CA ASP A 41 -15.46 -9.14 -12.86
C ASP A 41 -13.99 -8.71 -12.79
N THR A 42 -13.72 -7.44 -13.12
CA THR A 42 -12.40 -6.84 -12.95
C THR A 42 -12.00 -6.87 -11.48
N ILE A 43 -12.84 -6.39 -10.55
CA ILE A 43 -12.54 -6.38 -9.11
C ILE A 43 -12.28 -7.81 -8.58
N PHE A 44 -13.06 -8.80 -8.99
CA PHE A 44 -12.83 -10.20 -8.61
C PHE A 44 -11.49 -10.73 -9.15
N SER A 45 -11.15 -10.38 -10.39
CA SER A 45 -9.84 -10.70 -10.97
C SER A 45 -8.69 -10.05 -10.19
N TRP A 46 -8.88 -8.80 -9.72
CA TRP A 46 -7.93 -8.11 -8.85
C TRP A 46 -7.74 -8.81 -7.51
N LYS A 47 -8.78 -9.40 -6.91
CA LYS A 47 -8.64 -10.20 -5.68
C LYS A 47 -7.73 -11.41 -5.91
N GLY A 48 -7.90 -12.12 -7.03
CA GLY A 48 -7.01 -13.21 -7.43
C GLY A 48 -5.58 -12.72 -7.54
N PHE A 49 -5.37 -11.65 -8.31
CA PHE A 49 -4.04 -11.02 -8.49
C PHE A 49 -3.38 -10.58 -7.17
N ILE A 50 -4.12 -9.97 -6.24
CA ILE A 50 -3.59 -9.56 -4.93
C ILE A 50 -3.19 -10.78 -4.10
N LYS A 51 -4.04 -11.82 -4.08
CA LYS A 51 -3.75 -13.05 -3.36
C LYS A 51 -2.49 -13.72 -3.93
N ASP A 52 -2.41 -13.84 -5.24
CA ASP A 52 -1.25 -14.39 -5.95
C ASP A 52 0.01 -13.54 -5.68
N GLY A 53 -0.13 -12.22 -5.58
CA GLY A 53 0.95 -11.31 -5.22
C GLY A 53 1.45 -11.49 -3.78
N ILE A 54 0.54 -11.70 -2.82
CA ILE A 54 0.91 -12.02 -1.42
C ILE A 54 1.58 -13.39 -1.35
N GLU A 55 1.07 -14.37 -2.08
CA GLU A 55 1.67 -15.72 -2.15
C GLU A 55 3.05 -15.67 -2.79
N PHE A 56 3.21 -14.91 -3.87
CA PHE A 56 4.49 -14.62 -4.49
C PHE A 56 5.46 -13.99 -3.49
N TYR A 57 5.04 -12.95 -2.76
CA TYR A 57 5.84 -12.32 -1.71
C TYR A 57 6.30 -13.33 -0.65
N LYS A 58 5.38 -14.17 -0.16
CA LYS A 58 5.69 -15.17 0.86
C LYS A 58 6.71 -16.19 0.37
N LEU A 59 6.51 -16.75 -0.82
CA LEU A 59 7.32 -17.84 -1.36
C LEU A 59 8.68 -17.38 -1.88
N TRP A 60 8.76 -16.19 -2.48
CA TRP A 60 9.97 -15.74 -3.19
C TRP A 60 10.78 -14.70 -2.44
N VAL A 61 10.22 -14.03 -1.45
CA VAL A 61 10.91 -12.97 -0.69
C VAL A 61 11.01 -13.35 0.79
N HIS A 62 9.87 -13.59 1.44
CA HIS A 62 9.80 -13.80 2.89
C HIS A 62 10.47 -15.10 3.34
N LEU A 63 10.04 -16.26 2.82
CA LEU A 63 10.59 -17.56 3.22
C LEU A 63 12.08 -17.70 2.91
N PRO A 64 12.58 -17.34 1.70
CA PRO A 64 14.01 -17.42 1.42
C PRO A 64 14.84 -16.51 2.33
N LEU A 65 14.29 -15.38 2.77
CA LEU A 65 14.97 -14.49 3.70
C LEU A 65 15.05 -15.09 5.11
N ILE A 66 13.97 -15.73 5.59
CA ILE A 66 13.99 -16.47 6.86
C ILE A 66 15.04 -17.58 6.80
N GLU A 67 14.99 -18.42 5.76
CA GLU A 67 15.94 -19.54 5.59
C GLU A 67 17.39 -19.04 5.54
N LEU A 68 17.64 -17.91 4.87
CA LEU A 68 18.95 -17.26 4.84
C LEU A 68 19.39 -16.78 6.22
N MET A 69 18.50 -16.17 7.00
CA MET A 69 18.82 -15.70 8.36
C MET A 69 19.08 -16.87 9.31
N ASP A 70 18.27 -17.92 9.22
CA ASP A 70 18.45 -19.17 9.98
C ASP A 70 19.79 -19.83 9.63
N TYR A 71 20.22 -19.78 8.38
CA TYR A 71 21.55 -20.26 7.96
C TYR A 71 22.70 -19.52 8.68
N PHE A 72 22.52 -18.25 9.04
CA PHE A 72 23.47 -17.48 9.85
C PHE A 72 23.28 -17.64 11.37
N GLY A 73 22.36 -18.52 11.80
CA GLY A 73 22.03 -18.73 13.21
C GLY A 73 21.20 -17.59 13.83
N ILE A 74 20.52 -16.80 13.00
CA ILE A 74 19.69 -15.67 13.44
C ILE A 74 18.23 -16.07 13.27
N HIS A 75 17.57 -16.37 14.39
CA HIS A 75 16.15 -16.75 14.39
C HIS A 75 15.27 -15.53 14.61
N PHE A 76 14.54 -15.10 13.58
CA PHE A 76 13.56 -14.03 13.67
C PHE A 76 12.12 -14.58 13.67
N LYS A 77 11.21 -13.89 14.36
CA LYS A 77 9.76 -14.11 14.20
C LYS A 77 9.34 -13.61 12.81
N GLU A 78 8.37 -14.27 12.16
CA GLU A 78 7.91 -13.91 10.81
C GLU A 78 7.56 -12.41 10.66
N VAL A 79 6.86 -11.85 11.66
CA VAL A 79 6.46 -10.42 11.68
C VAL A 79 7.67 -9.48 11.59
N ILE A 80 8.79 -9.85 12.21
CA ILE A 80 10.02 -9.05 12.23
C ILE A 80 10.62 -8.98 10.83
N VAL A 81 10.56 -10.09 10.09
CA VAL A 81 11.10 -10.16 8.73
C VAL A 81 10.29 -9.28 7.78
N ASP A 82 8.97 -9.29 7.91
CA ASP A 82 8.08 -8.40 7.15
C ASP A 82 8.40 -6.92 7.42
N ASP A 83 8.58 -6.55 8.68
CA ASP A 83 8.94 -5.18 9.06
C ASP A 83 10.30 -4.76 8.48
N ILE A 84 11.32 -5.63 8.56
CA ILE A 84 12.65 -5.37 7.97
C ILE A 84 12.55 -5.13 6.47
N ILE A 85 11.73 -5.93 5.76
CA ILE A 85 11.53 -5.76 4.31
C ILE A 85 10.88 -4.40 4.02
N ILE A 86 9.80 -4.06 4.74
CA ILE A 86 9.10 -2.78 4.57
C ILE A 86 10.06 -1.61 4.82
N PHE A 87 10.82 -1.64 5.90
CA PHE A 87 11.79 -0.59 6.21
C PHE A 87 12.90 -0.50 5.19
N SER A 88 13.40 -1.63 4.70
CA SER A 88 14.39 -1.68 3.65
C SER A 88 13.87 -0.99 2.38
N ILE A 89 12.63 -1.30 1.95
CA ILE A 89 11.99 -0.66 0.79
C ILE A 89 11.88 0.85 1.00
N LEU A 90 11.42 1.30 2.17
CA LEU A 90 11.30 2.72 2.49
C LEU A 90 12.66 3.43 2.42
N ILE A 91 13.68 2.91 3.10
CA ILE A 91 15.01 3.49 3.15
C ILE A 91 15.67 3.50 1.77
N PHE A 92 15.65 2.37 1.05
CA PHE A 92 16.26 2.28 -0.28
C PHE A 92 15.53 3.15 -1.30
N SER A 93 14.20 3.28 -1.21
CA SER A 93 13.45 4.20 -2.06
C SER A 93 13.85 5.65 -1.80
N GLY A 94 14.00 6.06 -0.53
CA GLY A 94 14.49 7.38 -0.17
C GLY A 94 15.91 7.64 -0.70
N ILE A 95 16.84 6.70 -0.46
CA ILE A 95 18.21 6.76 -0.98
C ILE A 95 18.21 6.92 -2.51
N ARG A 96 17.37 6.15 -3.22
CA ARG A 96 17.24 6.25 -4.68
C ARG A 96 16.78 7.64 -5.10
N VAL A 97 15.76 8.21 -4.45
CA VAL A 97 15.29 9.58 -4.74
C VAL A 97 16.42 10.59 -4.51
N ALA A 98 17.16 10.46 -3.41
CA ALA A 98 18.26 11.38 -3.09
C ALA A 98 19.42 11.28 -4.09
N ASN A 99 19.72 10.09 -4.61
CA ASN A 99 20.84 9.91 -5.54
C ASN A 99 20.51 10.24 -6.99
N ILE A 100 19.37 9.73 -7.47
CA ILE A 100 19.01 9.76 -8.89
C ILE A 100 18.16 10.98 -9.21
N SER A 101 17.13 11.23 -8.41
CA SER A 101 16.13 12.27 -8.72
C SER A 101 16.53 13.65 -8.20
N GLN A 102 17.50 13.75 -7.29
CA GLN A 102 17.92 15.00 -6.66
C GLN A 102 19.46 15.11 -6.61
N PRO A 103 20.14 15.26 -7.76
CA PRO A 103 21.60 15.29 -7.82
C PRO A 103 22.20 16.46 -7.01
N ASP A 104 21.46 17.56 -6.87
CA ASP A 104 21.86 18.79 -6.18
C ASP A 104 22.08 18.64 -4.67
N ILE A 105 21.64 17.52 -4.07
CA ILE A 105 21.89 17.25 -2.66
C ILE A 105 23.40 17.07 -2.43
N PRO A 106 24.01 17.79 -1.47
CA PRO A 106 25.45 17.65 -1.21
C PRO A 106 25.83 16.23 -0.80
N LYS A 107 27.02 15.77 -1.22
CA LYS A 107 27.51 14.42 -0.91
C LYS A 107 27.49 14.09 0.59
N SER A 108 27.81 15.06 1.45
CA SER A 108 27.76 14.91 2.92
C SER A 108 26.36 14.53 3.42
N HIS A 109 25.32 15.12 2.86
CA HIS A 109 23.94 14.80 3.22
C HIS A 109 23.53 13.41 2.70
N LYS A 110 24.01 13.02 1.50
CA LYS A 110 23.79 11.66 0.99
C LYS A 110 24.41 10.61 1.92
N VAL A 111 25.66 10.82 2.36
CA VAL A 111 26.34 9.97 3.35
C VAL A 111 25.55 9.88 4.66
N MET A 112 25.05 11.03 5.15
CA MET A 112 24.19 11.06 6.34
C MET A 112 22.91 10.24 6.18
N LEU A 113 22.27 10.26 5.00
CA LEU A 113 21.08 9.45 4.72
C LEU A 113 21.36 7.94 4.80
N TYR A 114 22.49 7.48 4.23
CA TYR A 114 22.90 6.08 4.36
C TYR A 114 23.15 5.70 5.81
N PHE A 115 23.81 6.57 6.56
CA PHE A 115 24.10 6.33 7.97
C PHE A 115 22.83 6.24 8.81
N ILE A 116 21.86 7.14 8.60
CA ILE A 116 20.53 7.07 9.22
C ILE A 116 19.82 5.77 8.86
N GLY A 117 19.88 5.36 7.59
CA GLY A 117 19.28 4.11 7.13
C GLY A 117 19.85 2.88 7.86
N ILE A 118 21.17 2.80 7.99
CA ILE A 118 21.85 1.71 8.71
C ILE A 118 21.47 1.72 10.20
N ILE A 119 21.46 2.89 10.84
CA ILE A 119 21.07 3.01 12.26
C ILE A 119 19.63 2.55 12.45
N VAL A 120 18.71 2.95 11.57
CA VAL A 120 17.30 2.55 11.66
C VAL A 120 17.16 1.04 11.53
N ILE A 121 17.80 0.43 10.53
CA ILE A 121 17.76 -1.03 10.31
C ILE A 121 18.35 -1.77 11.50
N TYR A 122 19.49 -1.31 12.02
CA TYR A 122 20.14 -1.91 13.18
C TYR A 122 19.26 -1.82 14.43
N ASN A 123 18.72 -0.64 14.75
CA ASN A 123 17.85 -0.48 15.93
C ASN A 123 16.59 -1.34 15.81
N ALA A 124 15.97 -1.38 14.63
CA ALA A 124 14.84 -2.25 14.37
C ALA A 124 15.20 -3.72 14.65
N ALA A 125 16.30 -4.22 14.09
CA ALA A 125 16.75 -5.60 14.30
C ALA A 125 17.08 -5.92 15.77
N THR A 126 17.73 -5.01 16.50
CA THR A 126 18.09 -5.24 17.91
C THR A 126 16.89 -5.25 18.85
N LEU A 127 15.92 -4.37 18.61
CA LEU A 127 14.71 -4.26 19.45
C LEU A 127 13.74 -5.40 19.16
N MET A 128 13.70 -5.86 17.92
CA MET A 128 12.88 -7.02 17.55
C MET A 128 13.44 -8.33 18.13
N ASN A 129 14.73 -8.38 18.47
CA ASN A 129 15.36 -9.50 19.17
C ASN A 129 15.18 -9.48 20.70
N SER A 130 14.72 -8.39 21.34
CA SER A 130 14.56 -8.34 22.81
C SER A 130 13.37 -9.14 23.35
N GLY A 131 12.43 -9.53 22.49
CA GLY A 131 11.67 -10.77 22.62
C GLY A 131 10.76 -10.94 23.84
N SER A 132 10.48 -9.93 24.67
CA SER A 132 9.56 -10.12 25.79
C SER A 132 8.10 -9.95 25.38
N GLU A 133 7.23 -10.85 25.84
CA GLU A 133 5.81 -10.94 25.45
C GLU A 133 4.95 -9.71 25.83
N GLY A 134 5.53 -8.71 26.53
CA GLY A 134 4.90 -7.42 26.83
C GLY A 134 5.13 -6.30 25.80
N GLU A 135 5.97 -6.51 24.79
CA GLU A 135 6.57 -5.45 23.94
C GLU A 135 5.79 -5.07 22.67
N LEU A 136 4.54 -5.56 22.48
CA LEU A 136 3.71 -5.12 21.33
C LEU A 136 3.53 -3.60 21.31
N GLN A 137 3.43 -2.97 22.48
CA GLN A 137 3.31 -1.52 22.61
C GLN A 137 4.62 -0.79 22.24
N ASP A 138 5.76 -1.41 22.54
CA ASP A 138 7.09 -0.87 22.22
C ASP A 138 7.35 -0.93 20.71
N ASN A 139 6.90 -1.99 20.02
CA ASN A 139 7.00 -2.09 18.56
C ASN A 139 6.32 -0.92 17.83
N TYR A 140 5.12 -0.50 18.25
CA TYR A 140 4.44 0.66 17.64
C TYR A 140 5.19 1.97 17.86
N TYR A 141 5.82 2.13 19.02
CA TYR A 141 6.63 3.32 19.30
C TYR A 141 7.83 3.40 18.33
N TYR A 142 8.48 2.27 18.02
CA TYR A 142 9.59 2.25 17.07
C TYR A 142 9.15 2.50 15.63
N LEU A 143 8.04 1.89 15.19
CA LEU A 143 7.44 2.21 13.89
C LEU A 143 7.17 3.72 13.78
N PHE A 144 6.62 4.31 14.85
CA PHE A 144 6.36 5.74 14.91
C PHE A 144 7.65 6.57 14.85
N VAL A 145 8.69 6.23 15.60
CA VAL A 145 9.98 6.94 15.57
C VAL A 145 10.61 6.87 14.18
N ILE A 146 10.63 5.71 13.54
CA ILE A 146 11.19 5.55 12.19
C ILE A 146 10.39 6.36 11.18
N LEU A 147 9.06 6.34 11.27
CA LEU A 147 8.19 7.15 10.43
C LEU A 147 8.48 8.65 10.63
N VAL A 148 8.62 9.11 11.88
CA VAL A 148 8.96 10.50 12.19
C VAL A 148 10.33 10.87 11.62
N ILE A 149 11.35 10.03 11.78
CA ILE A 149 12.67 10.26 11.17
C ILE A 149 12.53 10.39 9.66
N PHE A 150 11.81 9.47 9.02
CA PHE A 150 11.61 9.49 7.57
C PHE A 150 10.88 10.76 7.09
N LEU A 151 9.92 11.26 7.86
CA LEU A 151 9.20 12.51 7.58
C LEU A 151 10.06 13.76 7.80
N VAL A 152 10.97 13.73 8.78
CA VAL A 152 11.81 14.88 9.14
C VAL A 152 13.05 15.00 8.26
N VAL A 153 13.58 13.88 7.76
CA VAL A 153 14.80 13.82 6.95
C VAL A 153 14.83 14.81 5.77
N PRO A 154 13.80 14.89 4.89
CA PRO A 154 13.81 15.83 3.76
C PRO A 154 13.81 17.30 4.18
N ILE A 155 13.29 17.59 5.38
CA ILE A 155 13.26 18.94 5.96
C ILE A 155 14.66 19.32 6.45
N VAL A 156 15.31 18.43 7.22
CA VAL A 156 16.66 18.65 7.76
C VAL A 156 17.70 18.74 6.65
N VAL A 157 17.62 17.85 5.66
CA VAL A 157 18.52 17.82 4.49
C VAL A 157 18.24 18.95 3.50
N LYS A 158 17.16 19.72 3.69
CA LYS A 158 16.70 20.77 2.76
C LYS A 158 16.57 20.26 1.33
N MET A 159 15.92 19.10 1.17
CA MET A 159 15.71 18.50 -0.15
C MET A 159 14.92 19.45 -1.06
N PRO A 160 15.39 19.69 -2.31
CA PRO A 160 14.71 20.60 -3.24
C PRO A 160 13.30 20.12 -3.59
N ASN A 161 13.08 18.80 -3.71
CA ASN A 161 11.76 18.23 -3.99
C ASN A 161 11.35 17.21 -2.93
N LYS A 162 10.83 17.71 -1.80
CA LYS A 162 10.38 16.86 -0.67
C LYS A 162 9.23 15.93 -1.07
N LEU A 163 8.40 16.32 -2.03
CA LEU A 163 7.24 15.53 -2.46
C LEU A 163 7.67 14.16 -2.99
N LEU A 164 8.73 14.11 -3.80
CA LEU A 164 9.26 12.86 -4.36
C LEU A 164 9.71 11.88 -3.29
N TRP A 165 10.19 12.36 -2.15
CA TRP A 165 10.58 11.51 -1.03
C TRP A 165 9.37 10.85 -0.35
N TYR A 166 8.22 11.55 -0.29
CA TYR A 166 7.00 11.03 0.33
C TYR A 166 6.16 10.15 -0.59
N THR A 167 6.43 10.17 -1.91
CA THR A 167 5.69 9.38 -2.90
C THR A 167 5.56 7.91 -2.54
N PRO A 168 6.60 7.18 -2.10
CA PRO A 168 6.47 5.76 -1.74
C PRO A 168 5.49 5.52 -0.59
N ILE A 169 5.54 6.35 0.46
CA ILE A 169 4.62 6.27 1.61
C ILE A 169 3.19 6.55 1.16
N PHE A 170 3.02 7.59 0.35
CA PHE A 170 1.70 8.00 -0.10
C PHE A 170 1.05 6.92 -0.98
N ILE A 171 1.81 6.36 -1.93
CA ILE A 171 1.35 5.24 -2.78
C ILE A 171 1.02 4.02 -1.93
N ALA A 172 1.88 3.65 -0.97
CA ALA A 172 1.62 2.52 -0.08
C ALA A 172 0.36 2.73 0.77
N THR A 173 0.17 3.94 1.33
CA THR A 173 -0.98 4.27 2.16
C THR A 173 -2.28 4.25 1.36
N ILE A 174 -2.31 4.96 0.23
CA ILE A 174 -3.48 4.99 -0.66
C ILE A 174 -3.77 3.59 -1.20
N GLY A 175 -2.73 2.88 -1.65
CA GLY A 175 -2.85 1.51 -2.12
C GLY A 175 -3.51 0.63 -1.08
N THR A 176 -3.03 0.66 0.16
CA THR A 176 -3.59 -0.13 1.27
C THR A 176 -5.05 0.25 1.57
N LEU A 177 -5.40 1.54 1.54
CA LEU A 177 -6.79 1.99 1.74
C LEU A 177 -7.70 1.51 0.61
N VAL A 178 -7.26 1.60 -0.64
CA VAL A 178 -8.01 1.11 -1.81
C VAL A 178 -8.21 -0.39 -1.73
N LEU A 179 -7.14 -1.14 -1.45
CA LEU A 179 -7.19 -2.60 -1.27
C LEU A 179 -8.10 -2.99 -0.11
N GLY A 180 -8.03 -2.27 1.01
CA GLY A 180 -8.90 -2.47 2.18
C GLY A 180 -10.36 -2.19 1.86
N ALA A 181 -10.65 -1.11 1.12
CA ALA A 181 -12.00 -0.77 0.67
C ALA A 181 -12.57 -1.83 -0.28
N ILE A 182 -11.76 -2.33 -1.22
CA ILE A 182 -12.13 -3.44 -2.11
C ILE A 182 -12.44 -4.69 -1.30
N ASN A 183 -11.56 -5.07 -0.37
CA ASN A 183 -11.77 -6.23 0.49
C ASN A 183 -13.03 -6.10 1.36
N ALA A 184 -13.27 -4.93 1.95
CA ALA A 184 -14.47 -4.65 2.74
C ALA A 184 -15.75 -4.70 1.91
N GLY A 185 -15.72 -4.19 0.67
CA GLY A 185 -16.83 -4.27 -0.28
C GLY A 185 -17.15 -5.71 -0.70
N LEU A 186 -16.12 -6.53 -0.93
CA LEU A 186 -16.28 -7.94 -1.33
C LEU A 186 -16.72 -8.85 -0.19
N ASN A 187 -16.33 -8.56 1.05
CA ASN A 187 -16.71 -9.35 2.23
C ASN A 187 -18.04 -8.92 2.86
N ARG A 188 -18.66 -7.84 2.38
CA ARG A 188 -20.08 -7.59 2.63
C ARG A 188 -20.89 -8.65 1.89
N THR A 189 -21.03 -9.80 2.54
CA THR A 189 -22.10 -10.75 2.25
C THR A 189 -23.43 -10.00 2.34
N LEU A 190 -24.24 -10.11 1.28
CA LEU A 190 -25.59 -9.58 1.23
C LEU A 190 -26.38 -10.14 2.42
N LEU A 191 -26.55 -9.31 3.45
CA LEU A 191 -27.58 -9.47 4.48
C LEU A 191 -28.89 -8.89 3.95
#